data_AF-A0A7V0J3F6-F1
#
_entry.id   AF-A0A7V0J3F6-F1
#
_cell.length_a   1.000
_cell.length_b   1.000
_cell.length_c   1.000
_cell.angle_alpha   90.00
_cell.angle_beta   90.00
_cell.angle_gamma   90.00
#
_symmetry.space_group_name_H-M   'P 1'
#
loop_
_entity.id
_entity.type
_entity.pdbx_description
1 polymer ?
#
loop_
_entity_poly.entity_id
_entity_poly.type
_entity_poly.pdbx_seq_one_letter_code
_entity_poly.pdbx_strand_id
1 'polypeptide(L)'
;MFGSEVGVIPHRLDEMDPGPVLAAFLSTIDVGELSGYDRIVVLRAHQRMASHYQARTYEDMAAVADAMGESDDALAVESAAAEIRVALRLTRRAADSELAFAFMSNLRLCRFLFCRGVFGLAGYGSGV
;
A
#
# COMPACT_ATOMS: atom_id res chain seq x y z
N MET A 1 -18.92 22.62 34.85
CA MET A 1 -19.82 22.47 33.68
C MET A 1 -19.02 22.93 32.47
N PHE A 2 -18.24 22.05 31.85
CA PHE A 2 -17.45 22.38 30.66
C PHE A 2 -17.98 21.52 29.53
N GLY A 3 -18.79 22.12 28.66
CA GLY A 3 -19.13 21.53 27.37
C GLY A 3 -17.89 21.64 26.50
N SER A 4 -17.20 20.51 26.32
CA SER A 4 -16.17 20.36 25.31
C SER A 4 -16.83 20.46 23.94
N GLU A 5 -16.45 21.45 23.14
CA GLU A 5 -16.75 21.44 21.71
C GLU A 5 -16.14 20.18 21.12
N VAL A 6 -16.99 19.19 20.82
CA VAL A 6 -16.55 17.93 20.23
C VAL A 6 -16.04 18.23 18.84
N GLY A 7 -14.79 17.88 18.55
CA GLY A 7 -14.23 18.01 17.22
C GLY A 7 -15.12 17.28 16.20
N VAL A 8 -15.57 18.00 15.17
CA VAL A 8 -16.50 17.45 14.18
C VAL A 8 -15.71 16.81 13.04
N ILE A 9 -15.92 15.52 12.81
CA ILE A 9 -15.39 14.85 11.60
C ILE A 9 -16.28 15.16 10.38
N PRO A 10 -15.70 15.27 9.17
CA PRO A 10 -16.48 15.44 7.95
C PRO A 10 -17.47 14.29 7.75
N HIS A 11 -18.71 14.63 7.39
CA HIS A 11 -19.69 13.63 6.98
C HIS A 11 -19.11 12.83 5.79
N ARG A 12 -19.21 11.49 5.87
CA ARG A 12 -18.71 10.52 4.87
C ARG A 12 -17.19 10.27 4.85
N LEU A 13 -16.45 10.62 5.91
CA LEU A 13 -15.04 10.23 6.04
C LEU A 13 -14.82 8.72 5.83
N ASP A 14 -15.75 7.89 6.32
CA ASP A 14 -15.68 6.43 6.17
C ASP A 14 -16.02 5.92 4.76
N GLU A 15 -16.53 6.77 3.87
CA GLU A 15 -16.86 6.40 2.49
C GLU A 15 -15.80 6.89 1.50
N MET A 16 -14.91 7.78 1.93
CA MET A 16 -13.84 8.30 1.08
C MET A 16 -12.88 7.18 0.70
N ASP A 17 -12.49 7.12 -0.58
CA ASP A 17 -11.46 6.19 -1.02
C ASP A 17 -10.10 6.54 -0.37
N PRO A 18 -9.30 5.54 0.00
CA PRO A 18 -7.97 5.79 0.51
C PRO A 18 -7.10 6.43 -0.58
N GLY A 19 -6.42 7.52 -0.20
CA GLY A 19 -5.64 8.32 -1.12
C GLY A 19 -5.22 9.67 -0.51
N PRO A 20 -4.59 10.54 -1.31
CA PRO A 20 -3.99 11.79 -0.81
C PRO A 20 -5.02 12.74 -0.18
N VAL A 21 -6.25 12.75 -0.69
CA VAL A 21 -7.33 13.58 -0.15
C VAL A 21 -7.71 13.13 1.25
N LEU A 22 -7.94 11.83 1.47
CA LEU A 22 -8.23 11.28 2.78
C LEU A 22 -7.05 11.48 3.75
N ALA A 23 -5.82 11.29 3.27
CA ALA A 23 -4.60 11.54 4.07
C ALA A 23 -4.54 12.98 4.60
N ALA A 24 -4.84 13.96 3.74
CA ALA A 24 -4.84 15.36 4.12
C ALA A 24 -5.88 15.64 5.23
N PHE A 25 -7.10 15.12 5.09
CA PHE A 25 -8.13 15.27 6.14
C PHE A 25 -7.74 14.59 7.45
N LEU A 26 -7.19 13.37 7.40
CA LEU A 26 -6.77 12.68 8.62
C LEU A 26 -5.62 13.40 9.33
N SER A 27 -4.76 14.11 8.60
CA SER A 27 -3.65 14.88 9.18
C SER A 27 -4.10 16.09 10.00
N THR A 28 -5.32 16.58 9.80
CA THR A 28 -5.86 17.77 10.49
C THR A 28 -6.71 17.43 11.71
N ILE A 29 -6.98 16.15 11.96
CA ILE A 29 -7.89 15.71 13.01
C ILE A 29 -7.13 15.48 14.33
N ASP A 30 -7.56 16.13 15.41
CA ASP A 30 -7.15 15.77 16.77
C ASP A 30 -8.10 14.71 17.35
N VAL A 31 -7.62 13.47 17.45
CA VAL A 31 -8.37 12.32 17.99
C VAL A 31 -8.74 12.51 19.47
N GLY A 32 -7.98 13.31 20.22
CA GLY A 32 -8.22 13.60 21.63
C GLY A 32 -9.51 14.36 21.89
N GLU A 33 -9.95 15.18 20.94
CA GLU A 33 -11.13 16.05 21.07
C GLU A 33 -12.40 15.46 20.45
N LEU A 34 -12.28 14.28 19.82
CA LEU A 34 -13.38 13.58 19.18
C LEU A 34 -14.25 12.79 20.16
N SER A 35 -15.51 12.60 19.78
CA SER A 35 -16.40 11.65 20.45
C SER A 35 -15.88 10.22 20.31
N GLY A 36 -16.26 9.33 21.23
CA GLY A 36 -15.84 7.93 21.18
C GLY A 36 -16.21 7.21 19.88
N TYR A 37 -17.35 7.58 19.26
CA TYR A 37 -17.77 7.06 17.97
C TYR A 37 -16.87 7.56 16.84
N ASP A 38 -16.62 8.87 16.78
CA ASP A 38 -15.81 9.49 15.73
C ASP A 38 -14.35 9.02 15.78
N ARG A 39 -13.83 8.73 16.98
CA ARG A 39 -12.50 8.09 17.14
C ARG A 39 -12.42 6.74 16.43
N ILE A 40 -13.47 5.92 16.49
CA ILE A 40 -13.50 4.63 15.80
C ILE A 40 -13.58 4.82 14.29
N VAL A 41 -14.34 5.80 13.82
CA VAL A 41 -14.42 6.15 12.38
C VAL A 41 -13.05 6.57 11.85
N VAL A 42 -12.35 7.45 12.59
CA VAL A 42 -11.01 7.92 12.23
C VAL A 42 -9.99 6.78 12.29
N LEU A 43 -10.06 5.90 13.29
CA LEU A 43 -9.21 4.71 13.36
C LEU A 43 -9.38 3.80 12.14
N ARG A 44 -10.62 3.57 11.70
CA ARG A 44 -10.92 2.77 10.50
C ARG A 44 -10.36 3.43 9.24
N ALA A 45 -10.49 4.75 9.13
CA ALA A 45 -9.93 5.50 8.01
C ALA A 45 -8.39 5.43 8.00
N HIS A 46 -7.72 5.54 9.16
CA HIS A 46 -6.27 5.32 9.26
C HIS A 46 -5.86 3.91 8.84
N GLN A 47 -6.59 2.88 9.28
CA GLN A 47 -6.30 1.51 8.89
C GLN A 47 -6.40 1.31 7.38
N ARG A 48 -7.43 1.89 6.74
CA ARG A 48 -7.59 1.84 5.27
C ARG A 48 -6.46 2.56 4.55
N MET A 49 -6.04 3.73 5.04
CA MET A 49 -4.88 4.45 4.51
C MET A 49 -3.57 3.68 4.68
N ALA A 50 -3.37 3.05 5.84
CA ALA A 50 -2.19 2.21 6.11
C ALA A 50 -2.14 1.04 5.13
N SER A 51 -3.25 0.33 4.94
CA SER A 51 -3.33 -0.76 3.95
C SER A 51 -3.13 -0.27 2.51
N HIS A 52 -3.62 0.92 2.15
CA HIS A 52 -3.41 1.50 0.82
C HIS A 52 -1.93 1.82 0.56
N TYR A 53 -1.24 2.46 1.51
CA TYR A 53 0.19 2.72 1.37
C TYR A 53 1.03 1.44 1.40
N GLN A 54 0.69 0.47 2.24
CA GLN A 54 1.35 -0.84 2.24
C GLN A 54 1.23 -1.53 0.89
N ALA A 55 0.03 -1.53 0.27
CA ALA A 55 -0.17 -2.10 -1.06
C ALA A 55 0.74 -1.43 -2.11
N ARG A 56 0.84 -0.09 -2.10
CA ARG A 56 1.77 0.63 -2.99
C ARG A 56 3.24 0.27 -2.73
N THR A 57 3.66 0.19 -1.48
CA THR A 57 5.04 -0.22 -1.15
C THR A 57 5.36 -1.60 -1.74
N TYR A 58 4.42 -2.54 -1.67
CA TYR A 58 4.60 -3.87 -2.26
C TYR A 58 4.60 -3.86 -3.79
N GLU A 59 3.79 -3.02 -4.42
CA GLU A 59 3.84 -2.79 -5.88
C GLU A 59 5.22 -2.25 -6.29
N ASP A 60 5.75 -1.25 -5.57
CA ASP A 60 7.06 -0.67 -5.84
C ASP A 60 8.20 -1.69 -5.64
N MET A 61 8.14 -2.51 -4.58
CA MET A 61 9.11 -3.58 -4.34
C MET A 61 9.11 -4.62 -5.48
N ALA A 62 7.93 -5.01 -5.96
CA ALA A 62 7.83 -5.94 -7.08
C ALA A 62 8.38 -5.32 -8.37
N ALA A 63 8.09 -4.04 -8.63
CA ALA A 63 8.64 -3.33 -9.79
C ALA A 63 10.17 -3.25 -9.78
N VAL A 64 10.78 -3.04 -8.60
CA VAL A 64 12.24 -3.10 -8.44
C VAL A 64 12.77 -4.49 -8.78
N ALA A 65 12.12 -5.55 -8.28
CA ALA A 65 12.52 -6.91 -8.56
C ALA A 65 12.36 -7.29 -10.04
N ASP A 66 11.28 -6.87 -10.69
CA ASP A 66 11.03 -7.09 -12.12
C ASP A 66 12.08 -6.37 -12.98
N ALA A 67 12.38 -5.10 -12.69
CA ALA A 67 13.41 -4.33 -13.39
C ALA A 67 14.81 -4.97 -13.31
N MET A 68 15.11 -5.68 -12.21
CA MET A 68 16.36 -6.42 -12.07
C MET A 68 16.29 -7.82 -12.69
N GLY A 69 15.11 -8.43 -12.75
CA GLY A 69 14.85 -9.73 -13.40
C GLY A 69 14.90 -9.70 -14.93
N GLU A 70 14.78 -8.52 -15.55
CA GLU A 70 15.06 -8.33 -16.98
C GLU A 70 16.55 -8.51 -17.33
N SER A 71 17.44 -8.41 -16.34
CA SER A 71 18.81 -8.89 -16.46
C SER A 71 18.79 -10.42 -16.32
N ASP A 72 19.31 -11.15 -17.32
CA ASP A 72 19.32 -12.62 -17.44
C ASP A 72 20.23 -13.33 -16.38
N ASP A 73 20.33 -12.73 -15.20
CA ASP A 73 21.13 -13.18 -14.06
C ASP A 73 20.26 -14.04 -13.13
N ALA A 74 20.67 -15.29 -12.92
CA ALA A 74 20.03 -16.20 -11.97
C ALA A 74 19.96 -15.63 -10.53
N LEU A 75 20.74 -14.58 -10.22
CA LEU A 75 20.76 -13.90 -8.95
C LEU A 75 19.94 -12.60 -8.91
N ALA A 76 19.21 -12.24 -9.96
CA ALA A 76 18.46 -10.98 -10.05
C ALA A 76 17.53 -10.73 -8.84
N VAL A 77 16.78 -11.75 -8.40
CA VAL A 77 15.89 -11.66 -7.24
C VAL A 77 16.68 -11.48 -5.93
N GLU A 78 17.82 -12.16 -5.78
CA GLU A 78 18.69 -11.99 -4.60
C GLU A 78 19.33 -10.60 -4.57
N SER A 79 19.68 -10.07 -5.73
CA SER A 79 20.20 -8.71 -5.91
C SER A 79 19.15 -7.67 -5.52
N ALA A 80 17.92 -7.79 -6.02
CA ALA A 80 16.79 -6.93 -5.64
C ALA A 80 16.51 -6.99 -4.12
N ALA A 81 16.54 -8.17 -3.52
CA ALA A 81 16.41 -8.34 -2.08
C ALA A 81 17.53 -7.67 -1.29
N ALA A 82 18.75 -7.65 -1.81
CA ALA A 82 19.87 -6.94 -1.20
C ALA A 82 19.70 -5.42 -1.29
N GLU A 83 19.27 -4.89 -2.43
CA GLU A 83 19.03 -3.45 -2.61
C GLU A 83 17.90 -2.93 -1.73
N ILE A 84 16.74 -3.61 -1.74
CA ILE A 84 15.59 -3.27 -0.90
C ILE A 84 15.95 -3.30 0.58
N ARG A 85 16.76 -4.29 0.99
CA ARG A 85 17.24 -4.40 2.38
C ARG A 85 18.04 -3.18 2.80
N VAL A 86 18.97 -2.72 1.95
CA VAL A 86 19.79 -1.54 2.23
C VAL A 86 18.91 -0.27 2.26
N ALA A 87 18.04 -0.10 1.27
CA ALA A 87 17.18 1.07 1.14
C ALA A 87 16.22 1.24 2.32
N LEU A 88 15.60 0.15 2.77
CA LEU A 88 14.59 0.15 3.84
C LEU A 88 15.16 -0.22 5.22
N ARG A 89 16.48 -0.44 5.31
CA ARG A 89 17.18 -0.84 6.55
C ARG A 89 16.58 -2.10 7.19
N LEU A 90 16.17 -3.06 6.37
CA LEU A 90 15.62 -4.33 6.82
C LEU A 90 16.74 -5.32 7.18
N THR A 91 16.41 -6.31 8.00
CA THR A 91 17.27 -7.51 8.11
C THR A 91 17.12 -8.38 6.87
N ARG A 92 18.05 -9.31 6.64
CA ARG A 92 17.95 -10.29 5.54
C ARG A 92 16.60 -11.01 5.51
N ARG A 93 16.21 -11.61 6.64
CA ARG A 93 14.95 -12.36 6.74
C ARG A 93 13.72 -11.48 6.54
N ALA A 94 13.78 -10.23 7.00
CA ALA A 94 12.68 -9.28 6.80
C ALA A 94 12.54 -8.93 5.31
N ALA A 95 13.63 -8.56 4.63
CA ALA A 95 13.60 -8.27 3.20
C ALA A 95 13.06 -9.44 2.36
N ASP A 96 13.51 -10.67 2.64
CA ASP A 96 13.05 -11.86 1.93
C ASP A 96 11.54 -12.11 2.15
N SER A 97 11.04 -11.83 3.37
CA SER A 97 9.62 -12.00 3.71
C SER A 97 8.73 -10.95 3.05
N GLU A 98 9.18 -9.68 3.03
CA GLU A 98 8.47 -8.57 2.40
C GLU A 98 8.40 -8.76 0.87
N LEU A 99 9.48 -9.20 0.24
CA LEU A 99 9.50 -9.50 -1.20
C LEU A 99 8.60 -10.68 -1.56
N ALA A 100 8.59 -11.75 -0.76
CA ALA A 100 7.66 -12.85 -0.97
C ALA A 100 6.20 -12.38 -0.89
N PHE A 101 5.89 -11.48 0.05
CA PHE A 101 4.56 -10.89 0.17
C PHE A 101 4.22 -9.97 -1.00
N ALA A 102 5.18 -9.20 -1.51
CA ALA A 102 5.02 -8.33 -2.67
C ALA A 102 4.58 -9.13 -3.91
N PHE A 103 5.29 -10.22 -4.22
CA PHE A 103 4.93 -11.09 -5.34
C PHE A 103 3.55 -11.74 -5.16
N MET A 104 3.24 -12.24 -3.96
CA MET A 104 1.94 -12.86 -3.68
C MET A 104 0.77 -11.87 -3.81
N SER A 105 0.97 -10.62 -3.39
CA SER A 105 -0.04 -9.56 -3.48
C SER A 105 -0.28 -9.13 -4.92
N ASN A 106 0.78 -9.01 -5.72
CA ASN A 106 0.67 -8.71 -7.15
C ASN A 106 -0.08 -9.81 -7.91
N LEU A 107 0.19 -11.09 -7.65
CA LEU A 107 -0.55 -12.20 -8.27
C LEU A 107 -2.05 -12.17 -7.93
N ARG A 108 -2.40 -11.75 -6.71
CA ARG A 108 -3.81 -11.60 -6.28
C ARG A 108 -4.47 -10.38 -6.91
N LEU A 109 -3.75 -9.26 -7.01
CA LEU A 109 -4.22 -8.06 -7.72
C LEU A 109 -4.39 -8.34 -9.21
N CYS A 110 -3.44 -9.00 -9.87
CA CYS A 110 -3.57 -9.47 -11.25
C CYS A 110 -4.80 -10.35 -11.42
N ARG A 111 -5.08 -11.29 -10.49
CA ARG A 111 -6.30 -12.10 -10.54
C ARG A 111 -7.57 -11.28 -10.35
N PHE A 112 -7.57 -10.28 -9.47
CA PHE A 112 -8.73 -9.40 -9.24
C PHE A 112 -8.97 -8.44 -10.41
N LEU A 113 -7.90 -7.83 -10.96
CA LEU A 113 -7.93 -6.94 -12.12
C LEU A 113 -8.28 -7.70 -13.41
N PHE A 114 -7.83 -8.94 -13.56
CA PHE A 114 -8.24 -9.85 -14.65
C PHE A 114 -9.72 -10.21 -14.53
N CYS A 115 -10.22 -10.57 -13.34
CA CYS A 115 -11.65 -10.84 -13.12
C CYS A 115 -12.55 -9.60 -13.29
N ARG A 116 -12.02 -8.37 -13.14
CA ARG A 116 -12.74 -7.11 -13.40
C ARG A 116 -12.50 -6.54 -14.80
N GLY A 117 -11.75 -7.23 -15.66
CA GLY A 117 -11.49 -6.80 -17.05
C GLY A 117 -10.66 -5.52 -17.18
N VAL A 118 -9.88 -5.15 -16.17
CA VAL A 118 -9.10 -3.89 -16.15
C VAL A 118 -7.73 -4.05 -16.81
N PHE A 119 -7.20 -5.27 -16.89
CA PHE A 119 -5.92 -5.55 -17.56
C PHE A 119 -6.15 -5.88 -19.04
N GLY A 120 -6.33 -4.82 -19.85
CA GLY A 120 -6.27 -4.91 -21.30
C GLY A 120 -4.83 -5.06 -21.76
N LEU A 121 -4.48 -6.26 -22.25
CA LEU A 121 -3.37 -6.60 -23.16
C LEU A 121 -2.33 -5.50 -23.42
N ALA A 122 -1.31 -5.38 -22.56
CA ALA A 122 0.00 -4.89 -22.99
C ALA A 122 0.76 -6.10 -23.56
N GLY A 123 0.88 -6.14 -24.88
CA GLY A 123 1.36 -7.28 -25.63
C GLY A 123 2.80 -7.65 -25.31
N TYR A 124 2.99 -8.91 -24.89
CA TYR A 124 4.21 -9.65 -25.18
C TYR A 124 4.23 -9.92 -26.69
N GLY A 125 4.79 -8.96 -27.44
CA GLY A 125 5.16 -9.14 -28.83
C GLY A 125 6.34 -10.11 -28.90
N SER A 126 6.04 -11.35 -29.25
CA SER A 126 7.00 -12.37 -29.62
C SER A 126 7.79 -11.88 -30.86
N GLY A 127 9.05 -11.54 -30.65
CA GLY A 127 10.02 -11.30 -31.72
C GLY A 127 10.72 -12.61 -32.06
N VAL A 128 10.45 -13.07 -33.28
CA VAL A 128 11.15 -14.13 -34.02
C VAL A 128 12.66 -13.89 -34.13
#